data_AF-A0A429BQE4-F1
#
_entry.id   AF-A0A429BQE4-F1
#
_cell.length_a   1.000
_cell.length_b   1.000
_cell.length_c   1.000
_cell.angle_alpha   90.00
_cell.angle_beta   90.00
_cell.angle_gamma   90.00
#
_symmetry.space_group_name_H-M   'P 1'
#
loop_
_entity.id
_entity.type
_entity.pdbx_description
1 polymer ?
#
loop_
_entity_poly.entity_id
_entity_poly.type
_entity_poly.pdbx_seq_one_letter_code
_entity_poly.pdbx_strand_id
1 'polypeptide(L)'
;MTTPRLTAEDFTNADVDNLHVLVTDLLRNCRDLAAEHAPDGTWPARDGDLINEFERAKHLIETLSRSLNGTRSALRRMHTQARRRHIVRRTVAERGLSALAPAD
;
A
#
# COMPACT_ATOMS: atom_id res chain seq x y z
N MET A 1 15.36 18.57 4.85
CA MET A 1 15.15 17.64 5.98
C MET A 1 15.11 16.22 5.44
N THR A 2 16.09 15.39 5.78
CA THR A 2 16.19 13.99 5.35
C THR A 2 15.10 13.17 6.05
N THR A 3 14.29 12.42 5.30
CA THR A 3 13.29 11.53 5.89
C THR A 3 14.02 10.46 6.71
N PRO A 4 13.72 10.29 8.02
CA PRO A 4 14.41 9.29 8.83
C PRO A 4 14.21 7.90 8.23
N ARG A 5 15.30 7.16 8.06
CA ARG A 5 15.29 5.80 7.53
C ARG A 5 14.64 4.88 8.56
N LEU A 6 13.47 4.33 8.21
CA LEU A 6 12.79 3.35 9.04
C LEU A 6 13.59 2.04 9.13
N THR A 7 13.37 1.32 10.22
CA THR A 7 13.95 0.02 10.54
C THR A 7 12.85 -1.03 10.70
N ALA A 8 13.20 -2.31 10.69
CA ALA A 8 12.22 -3.39 10.90
C ALA A 8 11.47 -3.26 12.23
N GLU A 9 12.15 -2.79 13.28
CA GLU A 9 11.58 -2.56 14.61
C GLU A 9 10.45 -1.50 14.64
N ASP A 10 10.35 -0.65 13.61
CA ASP A 10 9.29 0.37 13.48
C ASP A 10 7.95 -0.23 13.04
N PHE A 11 7.97 -1.47 12.57
CA PHE A 11 6.81 -2.23 12.16
C PHE A 11 6.46 -3.27 13.22
N THR A 12 5.16 -3.50 13.35
CA THR A 12 4.56 -4.50 14.23
C THR A 12 4.13 -5.72 13.41
N ASN A 13 3.90 -6.87 14.06
CA ASN A 13 3.31 -8.04 13.39
C ASN A 13 1.97 -7.69 12.73
N ALA A 14 1.15 -6.87 13.39
CA ALA A 14 -0.10 -6.39 12.81
C ALA A 14 0.10 -5.57 11.52
N ASP A 15 1.21 -4.82 11.39
CA ASP A 15 1.52 -4.12 10.14
C ASP A 15 1.88 -5.12 9.03
N VAL A 16 2.58 -6.20 9.36
CA VAL A 16 2.93 -7.28 8.41
C VAL A 16 1.67 -8.01 7.94
N ASP A 17 0.78 -8.37 8.87
CA ASP A 17 -0.49 -9.01 8.54
C ASP A 17 -1.35 -8.10 7.65
N ASN A 18 -1.44 -6.81 7.99
CA ASN A 18 -2.13 -5.82 7.18
C ASN A 18 -1.51 -5.67 5.78
N LEU A 19 -0.17 -5.71 5.67
CA LEU A 19 0.51 -5.70 4.37
C LEU A 19 0.09 -6.90 3.52
N HIS A 20 0.14 -8.10 4.10
CA HIS A 20 -0.24 -9.33 3.41
C HIS A 20 -1.70 -9.29 2.95
N VAL A 21 -2.62 -8.82 3.80
CA VAL A 21 -4.03 -8.65 3.42
C VAL A 21 -4.17 -7.66 2.27
N LEU A 22 -3.57 -6.47 2.36
CA LEU A 22 -3.66 -5.43 1.32
C LEU A 22 -3.11 -5.88 -0.03
N VAL A 23 -1.98 -6.59 -0.03
CA VAL A 23 -1.39 -7.11 -1.27
C VAL A 23 -2.22 -8.26 -1.82
N THR A 24 -2.71 -9.15 -0.97
CA THR A 24 -3.57 -10.27 -1.38
C THR A 24 -4.86 -9.76 -2.00
N ASP A 25 -5.53 -8.79 -1.38
CA ASP A 25 -6.76 -8.21 -1.90
C ASP A 25 -6.53 -7.47 -3.23
N LEU A 26 -5.41 -6.74 -3.37
CA LEU A 26 -5.05 -6.12 -4.64
C LEU A 26 -4.87 -7.18 -5.75
N LEU A 27 -4.11 -8.25 -5.46
CA LEU A 27 -3.87 -9.32 -6.42
C LEU A 27 -5.16 -10.07 -6.79
N ARG A 28 -6.02 -10.33 -5.81
CA ARG A 28 -7.34 -10.94 -6.03
C ARG A 28 -8.19 -10.06 -6.95
N ASN A 29 -8.30 -8.76 -6.66
CA ASN A 29 -9.06 -7.83 -7.49
C ASN A 29 -8.53 -7.77 -8.93
N CYS A 30 -7.20 -7.73 -9.11
CA CYS A 30 -6.59 -7.77 -10.44
C CYS A 30 -6.91 -9.08 -11.17
N ARG A 31 -6.87 -10.22 -10.47
CA ARG A 31 -7.21 -11.53 -11.03
C ARG A 31 -8.69 -11.59 -11.44
N ASP A 32 -9.59 -11.12 -10.59
CA ASP A 32 -11.03 -11.15 -10.86
C ASP A 32 -11.38 -10.27 -12.06
N LEU A 33 -10.79 -9.07 -12.14
CA LEU A 33 -10.93 -8.19 -13.31
C LEU A 33 -10.35 -8.80 -14.59
N ALA A 34 -9.22 -9.49 -14.50
CA ALA A 34 -8.65 -10.20 -15.64
C ALA A 34 -9.56 -11.35 -16.10
N ALA A 35 -10.10 -12.14 -15.17
CA ALA A 35 -11.03 -13.22 -15.47
C ALA A 35 -12.34 -12.70 -16.10
N GLU A 36 -12.82 -11.54 -15.66
CA GLU A 36 -14.04 -10.91 -16.19
C GLU A 36 -13.85 -10.33 -17.59
N HIS A 37 -12.74 -9.63 -17.83
CA HIS A 37 -12.56 -8.83 -19.04
C HIS A 37 -11.63 -9.44 -20.09
N ALA A 38 -10.73 -10.34 -19.69
CA ALA A 38 -9.72 -10.96 -20.56
C ALA A 38 -9.39 -12.39 -20.07
N PRO A 39 -10.35 -13.33 -20.06
CA PRO A 39 -10.18 -14.66 -19.49
C PRO A 39 -9.05 -15.46 -20.16
N ASP A 40 -8.83 -15.25 -21.46
CA ASP A 40 -7.74 -15.88 -22.23
C ASP A 40 -6.45 -15.03 -22.24
N GLY A 41 -6.35 -14.05 -21.35
CA GLY A 41 -5.23 -13.10 -21.28
C GLY A 41 -5.23 -12.05 -22.39
N THR A 42 -6.26 -12.03 -23.25
CA THR A 42 -6.39 -11.08 -24.36
C THR A 42 -7.68 -10.29 -24.20
N TRP A 43 -7.64 -8.98 -24.48
CA TRP A 43 -8.84 -8.15 -24.55
C TRP A 43 -9.68 -8.58 -25.76
N PRO A 44 -10.86 -9.19 -25.57
CA PRO A 44 -11.63 -9.71 -26.68
C PRO A 44 -12.22 -8.54 -27.47
N ALA A 45 -12.07 -8.57 -28.79
CA ALA A 45 -12.91 -7.75 -29.66
C ALA A 45 -14.36 -8.20 -29.48
N ARG A 46 -15.27 -7.29 -29.17
CA ARG A 46 -16.71 -7.55 -29.27
C ARG A 46 -17.22 -6.90 -30.56
N ASP A 47 -18.26 -7.48 -31.16
CA ASP A 47 -18.91 -6.99 -32.39
C ASP A 47 -19.69 -5.67 -32.18
N GLY A 48 -19.19 -4.76 -31.33
CA GLY A 48 -19.79 -3.50 -30.97
C GLY A 48 -19.09 -2.29 -31.58
N ASP A 49 -19.78 -1.16 -31.58
CA ASP A 49 -19.21 0.14 -31.96
C ASP A 49 -18.05 0.56 -31.03
N LEU A 50 -17.09 1.32 -31.60
CA LEU A 50 -15.86 1.76 -30.95
C LEU A 50 -16.11 2.55 -29.66
N ILE A 51 -17.23 3.29 -29.59
CA ILE A 51 -17.62 4.05 -28.39
C ILE A 51 -17.81 3.10 -27.19
N ASN A 52 -18.47 1.95 -27.40
CA ASN A 52 -18.71 0.98 -26.33
C ASN A 52 -17.41 0.29 -25.89
N GLU A 53 -16.51 0.00 -26.83
CA GLU A 53 -15.17 -0.53 -26.53
C GLU A 53 -14.36 0.47 -25.70
N PHE A 54 -14.40 1.75 -26.07
CA PHE A 54 -13.71 2.82 -25.36
C PHE A 54 -14.22 3.01 -23.93
N GLU A 55 -15.55 3.08 -23.73
CA GLU A 55 -16.14 3.19 -22.39
C GLU A 55 -15.85 1.95 -21.53
N ARG A 56 -15.84 0.75 -22.12
CA ARG A 56 -15.45 -0.48 -21.40
C ARG A 56 -13.99 -0.42 -20.93
N ALA A 57 -13.07 0.01 -21.80
CA ALA A 57 -11.66 0.16 -21.47
C ALA A 57 -11.47 1.22 -20.37
N LYS A 58 -12.14 2.36 -20.48
CA LYS A 58 -12.11 3.43 -19.48
C LYS A 58 -12.60 2.94 -18.12
N HIS A 59 -13.72 2.23 -18.08
CA HIS A 59 -14.27 1.67 -16.85
C HIS A 59 -13.31 0.69 -16.15
N LEU A 60 -12.64 -0.19 -16.91
CA LEU A 60 -11.63 -1.09 -16.37
C LEU A 60 -10.46 -0.30 -15.76
N ILE A 61 -9.93 0.68 -16.50
CA ILE A 61 -8.80 1.51 -16.05
C ILE A 61 -9.16 2.28 -14.78
N GLU A 62 -10.36 2.85 -14.71
CA GLU A 62 -10.86 3.56 -13.52
C GLU A 62 -10.97 2.61 -12.32
N THR A 63 -11.43 1.39 -12.54
CA THR A 63 -11.57 0.36 -11.49
C THR A 63 -10.22 -0.11 -10.96
N LEU A 64 -9.26 -0.40 -11.84
CA LEU A 64 -7.88 -0.72 -11.47
C LEU A 64 -7.23 0.44 -10.71
N SER A 65 -7.42 1.68 -11.20
CA SER A 65 -6.88 2.89 -10.57
C SER A 65 -7.42 3.08 -9.16
N ARG A 66 -8.73 2.86 -8.94
CA ARG A 66 -9.35 2.93 -7.61
C ARG A 66 -8.74 1.90 -6.66
N SER A 67 -8.61 0.65 -7.09
CA SER A 67 -7.99 -0.43 -6.30
C SER A 67 -6.55 -0.08 -5.91
N LEU A 68 -5.71 0.30 -6.88
CA LEU A 68 -4.32 0.68 -6.66
C LEU A 68 -4.17 1.89 -5.74
N ASN A 69 -5.01 2.92 -5.91
CA ASN A 69 -4.94 4.13 -5.08
C ASN A 69 -5.41 3.85 -3.64
N GLY A 70 -6.38 2.96 -3.45
CA GLY A 70 -6.77 2.45 -2.15
C GLY A 70 -5.61 1.78 -1.42
N THR A 71 -4.95 0.82 -2.08
CA THR A 71 -3.78 0.12 -1.53
C THR A 71 -2.63 1.07 -1.24
N ARG A 72 -2.27 1.97 -2.17
CA ARG A 72 -1.23 2.99 -1.94
C ARG A 72 -1.52 3.88 -0.74
N SER A 73 -2.78 4.30 -0.59
CA SER A 73 -3.20 5.13 0.53
C SER A 73 -3.10 4.37 1.87
N ALA A 74 -3.44 3.09 1.89
CA ALA A 74 -3.25 2.23 3.06
C ALA A 74 -1.77 2.06 3.42
N LEU A 75 -0.90 1.76 2.44
CA LEU A 75 0.55 1.66 2.65
C LEU A 75 1.16 2.97 3.17
N ARG A 76 0.72 4.11 2.66
CA ARG A 76 1.16 5.43 3.16
C ARG A 76 0.78 5.66 4.62
N ARG A 77 -0.42 5.21 5.03
CA ARG A 77 -0.86 5.28 6.44
C ARG A 77 0.01 4.39 7.32
N MET A 78 0.29 3.16 6.91
CA MET A 78 1.20 2.25 7.64
C MET A 78 2.60 2.85 7.80
N HIS A 79 3.18 3.39 6.72
CA HIS A 79 4.48 4.07 6.78
C HIS A 79 4.45 5.27 7.74
N THR A 80 3.35 6.04 7.75
CA THR A 80 3.18 7.17 8.68
C THR A 80 3.16 6.71 10.13
N GLN A 81 2.50 5.58 10.42
CA GLN A 81 2.46 4.99 11.76
C GLN A 81 3.84 4.49 12.18
N ALA A 82 4.54 3.73 11.32
CA ALA A 82 5.90 3.28 11.57
C ALA A 82 6.85 4.45 11.85
N ARG A 83 6.74 5.55 11.08
CA ARG A 83 7.49 6.79 11.34
C ARG A 83 7.19 7.41 12.70
N ARG A 84 5.94 7.39 13.16
CA ARG A 84 5.59 7.87 14.51
C ARG A 84 6.25 6.99 15.57
N ARG A 85 6.22 5.66 15.42
CA ARG A 85 6.87 4.72 16.35
C ARG A 85 8.39 4.93 16.38
N HIS A 86 9.01 5.15 15.23
CA HIS A 86 10.43 5.48 15.12
C HIS A 86 10.82 6.71 15.94
N ILE A 87 10.07 7.81 15.78
CA ILE A 87 10.32 9.06 16.52
C ILE A 87 10.17 8.82 18.02
N VAL A 88 9.12 8.12 18.46
CA VAL A 88 8.91 7.79 19.88
C VAL A 88 10.07 6.97 20.43
N ARG A 89 10.49 5.89 19.73
CA ARG A 89 11.60 5.03 20.17
C ARG A 89 12.88 5.82 20.33
N ARG A 90 13.21 6.67 19.35
CA ARG A 90 14.40 7.53 19.41
C ARG A 90 14.37 8.51 20.58
N THR A 91 13.25 9.21 20.77
CA THR A 91 13.12 10.16 21.89
C THR A 91 13.25 9.46 23.24
N VAL A 92 12.69 8.25 23.39
CA VAL A 92 12.83 7.45 24.62
C VAL A 92 14.29 7.02 24.82
N ALA A 93 14.97 6.53 23.78
CA ALA A 93 16.37 6.14 23.86
C ALA A 93 17.27 7.33 24.26
N GLU A 94 17.07 8.49 23.64
CA GLU A 94 17.83 9.71 23.92
C GLU A 94 17.60 10.20 25.36
N ARG A 95 16.36 10.15 25.87
CA ARG A 95 16.06 10.50 27.28
C ARG A 95 16.57 9.48 28.29
N GLY A 96 16.51 8.19 27.95
CA GLY A 96 17.02 7.11 28.80
C GLY A 96 18.55 7.14 28.93
N LEU A 97 19.26 7.47 27.84
CA LEU A 97 20.70 7.75 27.87
C LEU A 97 21.02 9.00 28.69
N SER A 98 20.20 10.04 28.60
CA SER A 98 20.38 11.27 29.38
C SER A 98 20.17 11.08 30.90
N ALA A 99 19.42 10.07 31.33
CA ALA A 99 19.23 9.73 32.74
C ALA A 99 20.36 8.88 33.34
N LEU A 100 21.25 8.34 32.50
CA LEU A 100 22.43 7.56 32.88
C LEU A 100 23.73 8.37 32.81
N ALA A 101 23.67 9.66 32.43
CA ALA A 101 24.83 10.55 32.49
C ALA A 101 25.16 10.86 33.96
N PRO A 102 26.42 10.72 34.39
CA PRO A 102 26.79 11.03 35.77
C PRO A 102 26.53 12.52 36.03
N ALA A 103 25.89 12.81 37.16
CA ALA A 103 25.87 14.16 37.70
C ALA A 103 27.27 14.44 38.25
N ASP A 104 28.00 15.35 37.59
CA ASP A 104 29.23 15.94 38.13
C ASP A 104 28.93 16.75 39.41
#